data_AF-A0A7W2GKT7-F1
#
_entry.id   AF-A0A7W2GKT7-F1
#
_cell.length_a   1.000
_cell.length_b   1.000
_cell.length_c   1.000
_cell.angle_alpha   90.00
_cell.angle_beta   90.00
_cell.angle_gamma   90.00
#
_symmetry.space_group_name_H-M   'P 1'
#
loop_
_entity.id
_entity.type
_entity.pdbx_description
1 polymer ?
#
loop_
_entity_poly.entity_id
_entity_poly.type
_entity_poly.pdbx_seq_one_letter_code
_entity_poly.pdbx_strand_id
1 'polypeptide(L)'
;MLEKILPLSIFVMRCTASAMVAYALAAALRLEYHPIWALVSAIVVAQEVLAETWTIVFRRIWRTALGVAVAVGLHSLVHPLGMTFATEAGLCIALCTGLSYGRPALRASMWTGAIVLLTADPHEPLYVTGISRGAEVMMGGLIGGLFHFFIEKGFAFTKRPSQE
;
A
#
# COMPACT_ATOMS: atom_id res chain seq x y z
N MET A 1 22.83 -4.08 -26.47
CA MET A 1 21.68 -4.92 -26.07
C MET A 1 21.78 -5.33 -24.60
N LEU A 2 22.91 -5.92 -24.16
CA LEU A 2 23.16 -6.32 -22.76
C LEU A 2 23.00 -5.18 -21.73
N GLU A 3 23.45 -3.97 -22.07
CA GLU A 3 23.40 -2.78 -21.19
C GLU A 3 21.97 -2.34 -20.81
N LYS A 4 20.96 -2.71 -21.59
CA LYS A 4 19.55 -2.41 -21.29
C LYS A 4 18.82 -3.58 -20.63
N ILE A 5 19.26 -4.81 -20.89
CA ILE A 5 18.66 -6.03 -20.33
C ILE A 5 18.97 -6.12 -18.83
N LEU A 6 20.21 -5.84 -18.43
CA LEU A 6 20.61 -6.01 -17.03
C LEU A 6 19.80 -5.12 -16.05
N PRO A 7 19.64 -3.79 -16.27
CA PRO A 7 18.82 -2.96 -15.39
C PRO A 7 17.34 -3.39 -15.35
N LEU A 8 16.79 -3.78 -16.50
CA LEU A 8 15.42 -4.28 -16.61
C LEU A 8 15.24 -5.57 -15.80
N SER A 9 16.14 -6.54 -15.95
CA SER A 9 16.09 -7.80 -15.20
C SER A 9 16.20 -7.56 -13.70
N ILE A 10 17.07 -6.64 -13.26
CA ILE A 10 17.18 -6.25 -11.85
C ILE A 10 15.86 -5.64 -11.35
N PHE A 11 15.26 -4.73 -12.12
CA PHE A 11 13.98 -4.13 -11.75
C PHE A 11 12.85 -5.16 -11.66
N VAL A 12 12.73 -6.05 -12.66
CA VAL A 12 11.76 -7.16 -12.64
C VAL A 12 11.94 -8.02 -11.39
N MET A 13 13.18 -8.45 -11.10
CA MET A 13 13.46 -9.28 -9.93
C MET A 13 13.14 -8.56 -8.61
N ARG A 14 13.40 -7.25 -8.51
CA ARG A 14 13.03 -6.43 -7.33
C ARG A 14 11.52 -6.42 -7.13
N CYS A 15 10.76 -6.14 -8.19
CA CYS A 15 9.30 -6.09 -8.14
C CYS A 15 8.70 -7.45 -7.77
N THR A 16 9.16 -8.52 -8.43
CA THR A 16 8.68 -9.89 -8.16
C THR A 16 9.02 -10.34 -6.74
N ALA A 17 10.28 -10.19 -6.31
CA ALA A 17 10.70 -10.64 -4.99
C ALA A 17 10.00 -9.85 -3.87
N SER A 18 9.89 -8.53 -4.01
CA SER A 18 9.20 -7.70 -3.00
C SER A 18 7.72 -8.05 -2.87
N ALA A 19 7.01 -8.28 -3.99
CA ALA A 19 5.62 -8.70 -4.00
C ALA A 19 5.40 -10.06 -3.32
N MET A 20 6.24 -11.05 -3.67
CA MET A 20 6.20 -12.38 -3.07
C MET A 20 6.47 -12.34 -1.56
N VAL A 21 7.50 -11.62 -1.14
CA VAL A 21 7.90 -11.52 0.26
C VAL A 21 6.88 -10.74 1.08
N ALA A 22 6.32 -9.66 0.53
CA ALA A 22 5.24 -8.92 1.18
C ALA A 22 4.02 -9.82 1.45
N TYR A 23 3.60 -10.60 0.45
CA TYR A 23 2.51 -11.55 0.62
C TYR A 23 2.83 -12.62 1.65
N ALA A 24 4.00 -13.26 1.55
CA ALA A 24 4.41 -14.34 2.45
C ALA A 24 4.51 -13.86 3.91
N LEU A 25 5.06 -12.66 4.15
CA LEU A 25 5.15 -12.07 5.48
C LEU A 25 3.78 -11.71 6.05
N ALA A 26 2.90 -11.09 5.25
CA ALA A 26 1.55 -10.77 5.69
C ALA A 26 0.75 -12.04 6.03
N ALA A 27 0.91 -13.09 5.22
CA ALA A 27 0.30 -14.40 5.48
C ALA A 27 0.88 -15.06 6.74
N ALA A 28 2.19 -14.99 6.95
CA ALA A 28 2.85 -15.51 8.15
C ALA A 28 2.40 -14.78 9.42
N LEU A 29 2.15 -13.48 9.33
CA LEU A 29 1.62 -12.65 10.42
C LEU A 29 0.10 -12.79 10.60
N ARG A 30 -0.56 -13.61 9.77
CA ARG A 30 -2.01 -13.83 9.79
C ARG A 30 -2.80 -12.51 9.72
N LEU A 31 -2.30 -11.57 8.92
CA LEU A 31 -3.08 -10.41 8.50
C LEU A 31 -4.18 -10.92 7.57
N GLU A 32 -5.26 -11.43 8.16
CA GLU A 32 -6.40 -12.10 7.50
C GLU A 32 -6.05 -13.29 6.59
N TYR A 33 -7.09 -14.00 6.11
CA TYR A 33 -6.93 -15.26 5.36
C TYR A 33 -6.32 -15.07 3.95
N HIS A 34 -6.35 -13.86 3.39
CA HIS A 34 -5.90 -13.63 2.02
C HIS A 34 -5.30 -12.20 1.83
N PRO A 35 -4.00 -12.00 2.14
CA PRO A 35 -3.39 -10.67 2.24
C PRO A 35 -2.97 -10.08 0.89
N ILE A 36 -3.93 -9.92 -0.03
CA ILE A 36 -3.68 -9.41 -1.39
C ILE A 36 -3.11 -7.98 -1.36
N TRP A 37 -3.49 -7.17 -0.37
CA TRP A 37 -3.12 -5.76 -0.41
C TRP A 37 -1.66 -5.51 -0.07
N ALA A 38 -1.02 -6.43 0.66
CA ALA A 38 0.43 -6.40 0.87
C ALA A 38 1.16 -6.60 -0.46
N LEU A 39 0.75 -7.60 -1.25
CA LEU A 39 1.28 -7.85 -2.59
C LEU A 39 1.07 -6.64 -3.50
N VAL A 40 -0.16 -6.14 -3.61
CA VAL A 40 -0.50 -5.00 -4.48
C VAL A 40 0.25 -3.75 -4.07
N SER A 41 0.39 -3.50 -2.77
CA SER A 41 1.09 -2.32 -2.29
C SER A 41 2.58 -2.37 -2.61
N ALA A 42 3.23 -3.52 -2.47
CA ALA A 42 4.64 -3.71 -2.85
C ALA A 42 4.89 -3.40 -4.34
N ILE A 43 3.96 -3.79 -5.22
CA ILE A 43 4.05 -3.49 -6.66
C ILE A 43 3.86 -1.99 -6.91
N VAL A 44 2.85 -1.36 -6.29
CA VAL A 44 2.54 0.05 -6.57
C VAL A 44 3.64 1.00 -6.11
N VAL A 45 4.40 0.65 -5.05
CA VAL A 45 5.50 1.51 -4.61
C VAL A 45 6.77 1.33 -5.45
N ALA A 46 6.87 0.27 -6.26
CA ALA A 46 8.05 -0.02 -7.06
C ALA A 46 8.25 1.04 -8.14
N GLN A 47 9.39 1.74 -8.10
CA GLN A 47 9.79 2.72 -9.10
C GLN A 47 11.24 2.42 -9.54
N GLU A 48 11.62 2.89 -10.73
CA GLU A 48 12.99 2.72 -11.21
C GLU A 48 14.00 3.47 -10.33
N VAL A 49 13.58 4.63 -9.79
CA VAL A 49 14.40 5.50 -8.93
C VAL A 49 14.05 5.31 -7.44
N LEU A 50 15.05 5.13 -6.58
CA LEU A 50 14.85 4.88 -5.14
C LEU A 50 14.24 6.06 -4.38
N ALA A 51 14.62 7.30 -4.70
CA ALA A 51 14.05 8.49 -4.08
C ALA A 51 12.54 8.61 -4.37
N GLU A 52 12.13 8.24 -5.58
CA GLU A 52 10.73 8.18 -5.98
C GLU A 52 10.00 7.05 -5.26
N THR A 53 10.62 5.87 -5.17
CA THR A 53 10.08 4.72 -4.40
C THR A 53 9.73 5.15 -2.98
N TRP A 54 10.67 5.72 -2.22
CA TRP A 54 10.41 6.15 -0.83
C TRP A 54 9.38 7.27 -0.74
N THR A 55 9.38 8.20 -1.69
CA THR A 55 8.32 9.22 -1.77
C THR A 55 6.94 8.57 -1.91
N ILE A 56 6.80 7.53 -2.73
CA ILE A 56 5.54 6.80 -2.89
C ILE A 56 5.21 5.97 -1.65
N VAL A 57 6.19 5.33 -1.00
CA VAL A 57 5.99 4.60 0.27
C VAL A 57 5.40 5.53 1.34
N PHE A 58 6.01 6.69 1.59
CA PHE A 58 5.49 7.63 2.60
C PHE A 58 4.11 8.15 2.24
N ARG A 59 3.87 8.47 0.96
CA ARG A 59 2.54 8.86 0.48
C ARG A 59 1.52 7.74 0.67
N ARG A 60 1.92 6.48 0.46
CA ARG A 60 1.09 5.29 0.64
C ARG A 60 0.66 5.14 2.09
N ILE A 61 1.58 5.32 3.03
CA ILE A 61 1.28 5.26 4.48
C ILE A 61 0.25 6.33 4.84
N TRP A 62 0.50 7.59 4.49
CA TRP A 62 -0.41 8.69 4.86
C TRP A 62 -1.79 8.58 4.23
N ARG A 63 -1.88 8.24 2.95
CA ARG A 63 -3.18 8.11 2.27
C ARG A 63 -3.96 6.89 2.77
N THR A 64 -3.26 5.82 3.18
CA THR A 64 -3.89 4.65 3.77
C THR A 64 -4.44 4.96 5.16
N ALA A 65 -3.66 5.64 6.01
CA ALA A 65 -4.14 6.08 7.32
C ALA A 65 -5.40 6.96 7.19
N LEU A 66 -5.39 7.93 6.26
CA LEU A 66 -6.54 8.78 5.99
C LEU A 66 -7.77 7.97 5.53
N GLY A 67 -7.59 7.06 4.55
CA GLY A 67 -8.70 6.26 4.02
C GLY A 67 -9.31 5.33 5.07
N VAL A 68 -8.48 4.67 5.90
CA VAL A 68 -8.94 3.84 7.01
C VAL A 68 -9.71 4.68 8.04
N ALA A 69 -9.16 5.82 8.45
CA ALA A 69 -9.79 6.68 9.45
C ALA A 69 -11.17 7.19 8.97
N VAL A 70 -11.27 7.61 7.71
CA VAL A 70 -12.54 8.07 7.13
C VAL A 70 -13.55 6.93 7.03
N ALA A 71 -13.16 5.74 6.53
CA ALA A 71 -14.07 4.61 6.39
C ALA A 71 -14.60 4.14 7.76
N VAL A 72 -13.71 3.92 8.73
CA VAL A 72 -14.08 3.45 10.08
C VAL A 72 -14.91 4.51 10.81
N GLY A 73 -14.49 5.77 10.76
CA GLY A 73 -15.19 6.87 11.41
C GLY A 73 -16.58 7.09 10.83
N LEU A 74 -16.70 7.11 9.50
CA LEU A 74 -17.99 7.26 8.83
C LEU A 74 -18.92 6.09 9.14
N HIS A 75 -18.46 4.86 8.97
CA HIS A 75 -19.26 3.66 9.24
C HIS A 75 -19.83 3.65 10.65
N SER A 76 -19.00 3.98 11.64
CA SER A 76 -19.42 4.03 13.04
C SER A 76 -20.56 5.03 13.29
N LEU A 77 -20.64 6.10 12.49
CA LEU A 77 -21.68 7.12 12.60
C LEU A 77 -22.94 6.78 11.79
N VAL A 78 -22.80 6.15 10.62
CA VAL A 78 -23.91 5.96 9.67
C VAL A 78 -24.50 4.57 9.68
N HIS A 79 -23.76 3.54 10.10
CA HIS A 79 -24.27 2.17 10.17
C HIS A 79 -25.52 2.04 11.05
N PRO A 80 -25.64 2.70 12.23
CA PRO A 80 -26.85 2.66 13.04
C PRO A 80 -28.09 3.25 12.34
N LEU A 81 -27.89 4.05 11.30
CA LEU A 81 -28.96 4.69 10.52
C LEU A 81 -29.51 3.79 9.39
N GLY A 82 -28.95 2.58 9.21
CA GLY A 82 -29.40 1.63 8.20
C GLY A 82 -29.13 2.08 6.76
N MET A 83 -28.07 2.87 6.54
CA MET A 83 -27.71 3.33 5.21
C MET A 83 -27.30 2.16 4.30
N THR A 84 -27.62 2.28 3.01
CA THR A 84 -27.13 1.30 2.01
C THR A 84 -25.62 1.42 1.84
N PHE A 85 -24.97 0.31 1.48
CA PHE A 85 -23.55 0.29 1.13
C PHE A 85 -23.20 1.36 0.08
N ALA A 86 -24.03 1.54 -0.95
CA ALA A 86 -23.78 2.51 -2.01
C ALA A 86 -23.75 3.95 -1.45
N THR A 87 -24.66 4.28 -0.53
CA THR A 87 -24.70 5.60 0.14
C THR A 87 -23.46 5.79 1.01
N GLU A 88 -23.11 4.80 1.81
CA GLU A 88 -21.96 4.86 2.71
C GLU A 88 -20.63 4.99 1.94
N ALA A 89 -20.43 4.16 0.91
CA ALA A 89 -19.26 4.23 0.04
C ALA A 89 -19.19 5.59 -0.69
N GLY A 90 -20.33 6.10 -1.17
CA GLY A 90 -20.41 7.43 -1.78
C GLY A 90 -19.99 8.55 -0.83
N LEU A 91 -20.48 8.52 0.41
CA LEU A 91 -20.10 9.47 1.45
C LEU A 91 -18.61 9.35 1.83
N CYS A 92 -18.08 8.13 1.94
CA CYS A 92 -16.66 7.89 2.21
C CYS A 92 -15.78 8.49 1.11
N ILE A 93 -16.13 8.26 -0.16
CA ILE A 93 -15.41 8.80 -1.31
C ILE A 93 -15.51 10.32 -1.33
N ALA A 94 -16.69 10.89 -1.09
CA ALA A 94 -16.88 12.33 -1.04
C ALA A 94 -16.01 12.98 0.05
N LEU A 95 -15.98 12.41 1.26
CA LEU A 95 -15.15 12.89 2.37
C LEU A 95 -13.65 12.78 2.04
N CYS A 96 -13.19 11.62 1.57
CA CYS A 96 -11.80 11.43 1.14
C CYS A 96 -11.42 12.42 0.01
N THR A 97 -12.33 12.69 -0.93
CA THR A 97 -12.12 13.66 -2.01
C THR A 97 -11.98 15.07 -1.46
N GLY A 98 -12.89 15.50 -0.57
CA GLY A 98 -12.83 16.81 0.06
C GLY A 98 -11.55 17.02 0.86
N LEU A 99 -11.15 16.03 1.68
CA LEU A 99 -9.93 16.09 2.48
C LEU A 99 -8.64 16.07 1.64
N SER A 100 -8.69 15.43 0.47
CA SER A 100 -7.57 15.36 -0.48
C SER A 100 -7.61 16.44 -1.57
N TYR A 101 -8.58 17.36 -1.54
CA TYR A 101 -8.67 18.46 -2.49
C TYR A 101 -7.41 19.33 -2.41
N GLY A 102 -6.85 19.69 -3.56
CA GLY A 102 -5.56 20.39 -3.65
C GLY A 102 -4.32 19.57 -3.22
N ARG A 103 -4.50 18.31 -2.78
CA ARG A 103 -3.42 17.42 -2.32
C ARG A 103 -3.40 16.11 -3.12
N PRO A 104 -2.90 16.11 -4.37
CA PRO A 104 -2.90 14.92 -5.24
C PRO A 104 -2.29 13.67 -4.60
N ALA A 105 -1.28 13.85 -3.73
CA ALA A 105 -0.64 12.78 -2.98
C ALA A 105 -1.60 11.97 -2.08
N LEU A 106 -2.70 12.57 -1.64
CA LEU A 106 -3.68 11.95 -0.74
C LEU A 106 -4.89 11.35 -1.46
N ARG A 107 -5.05 11.57 -2.78
CA ARG A 107 -6.26 11.14 -3.51
C ARG A 107 -6.51 9.63 -3.45
N ALA A 108 -5.46 8.83 -3.42
CA ALA A 108 -5.61 7.38 -3.27
C ALA A 108 -6.11 6.93 -1.87
N SER A 109 -6.40 7.85 -0.95
CA SER A 109 -7.20 7.56 0.26
C SER A 109 -8.61 7.09 -0.08
N MET A 110 -9.20 7.57 -1.19
CA MET A 110 -10.51 7.11 -1.68
C MET A 110 -10.49 5.60 -1.95
N TRP A 111 -9.42 5.11 -2.58
CA TRP A 111 -9.22 3.68 -2.85
C TRP A 111 -9.09 2.88 -1.56
N THR A 112 -8.32 3.35 -0.57
CA THR A 112 -8.22 2.67 0.72
C THR A 112 -9.55 2.63 1.45
N GLY A 113 -10.29 3.74 1.51
CA GLY A 113 -11.62 3.75 2.12
C GLY A 113 -12.58 2.75 1.45
N ALA A 114 -12.57 2.70 0.12
CA ALA A 114 -13.35 1.72 -0.64
C ALA A 114 -12.92 0.27 -0.34
N ILE A 115 -11.61 -0.04 -0.25
CA ILE A 115 -11.14 -1.38 0.14
C ILE A 115 -11.74 -1.79 1.48
N VAL A 116 -11.61 -0.92 2.49
CA VAL A 116 -12.06 -1.22 3.85
C VAL A 116 -13.55 -1.54 3.87
N LEU A 117 -14.37 -0.72 3.20
CA LEU A 117 -15.81 -0.95 3.12
C LEU A 117 -16.19 -2.18 2.29
N LEU A 118 -15.51 -2.44 1.17
CA LEU A 118 -15.79 -3.58 0.27
C LEU A 118 -15.35 -4.93 0.86
N THR A 119 -14.41 -4.93 1.79
CA THR A 119 -13.86 -6.15 2.41
C THR A 119 -14.31 -6.32 3.85
N ALA A 120 -15.32 -5.56 4.28
CA ALA A 120 -15.93 -5.68 5.60
C ALA A 120 -16.55 -7.07 5.78
N ASP A 121 -16.22 -7.73 6.89
CA ASP A 121 -16.94 -8.92 7.34
C ASP A 121 -18.15 -8.47 8.17
N PRO A 122 -19.39 -8.86 7.81
CA PRO A 122 -20.58 -8.53 8.60
C PRO A 122 -20.54 -9.01 10.07
N HIS A 123 -19.67 -9.98 10.38
CA HIS A 123 -19.51 -10.54 11.72
C HIS A 123 -18.39 -9.87 12.53
N GLU A 124 -17.59 -9.00 11.92
CA GLU A 124 -16.53 -8.27 12.61
C GLU A 124 -16.78 -6.75 12.62
N PRO A 125 -16.36 -6.04 13.68
CA PRO A 125 -16.37 -4.58 13.66
C PRO A 125 -15.48 -4.03 12.53
N LEU A 126 -15.96 -3.04 11.77
CA LEU A 126 -15.22 -2.48 10.64
C LEU A 126 -13.81 -1.96 10.99
N TYR A 127 -13.57 -1.54 12.24
CA TYR A 127 -12.24 -1.11 12.65
C TYR A 127 -11.21 -2.24 12.59
N VAL A 128 -11.62 -3.50 12.78
CA VAL A 128 -10.75 -4.68 12.66
C VAL A 128 -10.32 -4.85 11.20
N THR A 129 -11.28 -4.85 10.27
CA THR A 129 -11.00 -4.83 8.83
C THR A 129 -10.13 -3.62 8.46
N GLY A 130 -10.44 -2.43 8.98
CA GLY A 130 -9.69 -1.21 8.73
C GLY A 130 -8.21 -1.33 9.12
N ILE A 131 -7.93 -1.84 10.32
CA ILE A 131 -6.56 -2.06 10.82
C ILE A 131 -5.86 -3.12 9.98
N SER A 132 -6.51 -4.25 9.71
CA SER A 132 -5.94 -5.37 8.96
C SER A 132 -5.58 -4.95 7.52
N ARG A 133 -6.53 -4.39 6.77
CA ARG A 133 -6.31 -3.91 5.39
C ARG A 133 -5.29 -2.77 5.36
N GLY A 134 -5.32 -1.88 6.36
CA GLY A 134 -4.33 -0.82 6.52
C GLY A 134 -2.92 -1.37 6.73
N ALA A 135 -2.77 -2.35 7.63
CA ALA A 135 -1.51 -3.00 7.94
C ALA A 135 -0.93 -3.72 6.72
N GLU A 136 -1.75 -4.45 5.96
CA GLU A 136 -1.32 -5.07 4.70
C GLU A 136 -0.74 -4.03 3.73
N VAL A 137 -1.48 -2.94 3.48
CA VAL A 137 -1.05 -1.90 2.55
C VAL A 137 0.25 -1.24 3.02
N MET A 138 0.37 -0.91 4.30
CA MET A 138 1.58 -0.30 4.86
C MET A 138 2.76 -1.26 4.80
N MET A 139 2.57 -2.52 5.20
CA MET A 139 3.60 -3.56 5.17
C MET A 139 4.09 -3.81 3.75
N GLY A 140 3.18 -3.99 2.79
CA GLY A 140 3.56 -4.18 1.39
C GLY A 140 4.38 -3.03 0.84
N GLY A 141 3.98 -1.78 1.14
CA GLY A 141 4.74 -0.59 0.75
C GLY A 141 6.13 -0.55 1.38
N LEU A 142 6.24 -0.86 2.67
CA LEU A 142 7.53 -0.90 3.37
C LEU A 142 8.45 -1.98 2.81
N ILE A 143 7.95 -3.20 2.60
CA ILE A 143 8.73 -4.30 2.01
C ILE A 143 9.18 -3.94 0.60
N GLY A 144 8.30 -3.37 -0.23
CA GLY A 144 8.66 -2.85 -1.56
C GLY A 144 9.81 -1.84 -1.51
N GLY A 145 9.72 -0.85 -0.61
CA GLY A 145 10.76 0.16 -0.41
C GLY A 145 12.08 -0.41 0.10
N LEU A 146 12.03 -1.33 1.06
CA LEU A 146 13.22 -1.99 1.62
C LEU A 146 13.96 -2.82 0.57
N PHE A 147 13.24 -3.61 -0.23
CA PHE A 147 13.84 -4.36 -1.34
C PHE A 147 14.52 -3.43 -2.35
N HIS A 148 13.89 -2.31 -2.67
CA HIS A 148 14.49 -1.32 -3.55
C HIS A 148 15.76 -0.72 -2.94
N PHE A 149 15.74 -0.40 -1.64
CA PHE A 149 16.88 0.14 -0.92
C PHE A 149 18.07 -0.84 -0.88
N PHE A 150 17.85 -2.07 -0.44
CA PHE A 150 18.93 -3.05 -0.25
C PHE A 150 19.58 -3.43 -1.58
N ILE A 151 18.79 -3.59 -2.65
CA ILE A 151 19.34 -3.96 -3.95
C ILE A 151 20.15 -2.82 -4.55
N GLU A 152 19.69 -1.56 -4.44
CA GLU A 152 20.46 -0.42 -4.93
C GLU A 152 21.77 -0.24 -4.15
N LYS A 153 21.73 -0.37 -2.81
CA LYS A 153 22.93 -0.32 -1.97
C LYS A 153 23.89 -1.49 -2.25
N GLY A 154 23.37 -2.70 -2.47
CA GLY A 154 24.16 -3.87 -2.87
C GLY A 154 24.87 -3.66 -4.20
N PHE A 155 24.18 -3.13 -5.21
CA PHE A 155 24.81 -2.81 -6.50
C PHE A 155 25.83 -1.67 -6.40
N ALA A 156 25.55 -0.62 -5.64
CA ALA A 156 26.50 0.46 -5.40
C ALA A 156 27.77 -0.04 -4.67
N PHE A 157 27.64 -1.00 -3.76
CA PHE A 157 28.77 -1.63 -3.09
C PHE A 157 29.64 -2.44 -4.07
N THR A 158 29.04 -3.21 -4.97
CA THR A 158 29.78 -4.00 -5.98
C THR A 158 30.46 -3.15 -7.06
N LYS A 159 30.05 -1.88 -7.25
CA LYS A 159 30.65 -0.96 -8.22
C LYS A 159 31.78 -0.09 -7.65
N ARG A 160 32.18 -0.23 -6.38
CA ARG A 160 33.40 0.44 -5.90
C ARG A 160 34.60 -0.19 -6.63
N PRO A 161 35.31 0.55 -7.50
CA PRO A 161 36.58 0.05 -8.02
C PRO A 161 37.52 -0.13 -6.83
N SER A 162 38.24 -1.24 -6.79
CA SER A 162 39.46 -1.39 -6.02
C SER A 162 40.39 -0.24 -6.41
N GLN A 163 40.40 0.82 -5.60
CA GLN A 163 41.44 1.84 -5.62
C GLN A 163 42.31 1.61 -4.41
N GLU A 164 43.21 0.64 -4.55
CA GLU A 164 44.53 0.61 -3.93
C GLU A 164 45.53 0.11 -4.98
#